data_AF-A0A7X8BAE9-F1
#
_entry.id   AF-A0A7X8BAE9-F1
#
_cell.length_a   1.000
_cell.length_b   1.000
_cell.length_c   1.000
_cell.angle_alpha   90.00
_cell.angle_beta   90.00
_cell.angle_gamma   90.00
#
_symmetry.space_group_name_H-M   'P 1'
#
loop_
_entity.id
_entity.type
_entity.pdbx_description
1 polymer ?
#
loop_
_entity_poly.entity_id
_entity_poly.type
_entity_poly.pdbx_seq_one_letter_code
_entity_poly.pdbx_strand_id
1 'polypeptide(L)'
;MAWQAALTASRNVDVSLYSLLPLGSLIDAGARLGDSVTLAPYLAHGLEIVRRLGYPPLWSNHLWWAGVQQGILLNKPGSLAPHAQALVAAAPHSSVAAAMAQAGGVWVAVLGGKVDAGAVEAAARGLAAAGLSWDGARLAAHGAGRLPDDRRASSRLMACARELHPPEVIRHAAGSTESSPTPSHEGASLSEREHDVAVLILQGKTYAEIGQAIFISPRTVEHHVASIRRRLEAKSRSDLIAKLRLTIGGTEDR
;
A
#
# COMPACT_ATOMS: atom_id res chain seq x y z
N MET A 1 5.51 0.51 15.57
CA MET A 1 5.11 -0.33 16.73
C MET A 1 4.11 -1.43 16.37
N ALA A 2 3.00 -1.13 15.67
CA ALA A 2 1.98 -2.15 15.32
C ALA A 2 2.51 -3.37 14.53
N TRP A 3 3.42 -3.16 13.57
CA TRP A 3 4.03 -4.27 12.80
C TRP A 3 4.79 -5.27 13.67
N GLN A 4 5.63 -4.77 14.59
CA GLN A 4 6.38 -5.65 15.48
C GLN A 4 5.48 -6.38 16.48
N ALA A 5 4.39 -5.75 16.92
CA ALA A 5 3.38 -6.43 17.75
C ALA A 5 2.71 -7.58 16.97
N ALA A 6 2.31 -7.33 15.70
CA ALA A 6 1.72 -8.36 14.84
C ALA A 6 2.68 -9.54 14.58
N LEU A 7 3.96 -9.25 14.33
CA LEU A 7 4.99 -10.30 14.16
C LEU A 7 5.20 -11.09 15.45
N THR A 8 5.26 -10.43 16.60
CA THR A 8 5.39 -11.10 17.91
C THR A 8 4.21 -12.03 18.17
N ALA A 9 2.99 -11.60 17.87
CA ALA A 9 1.80 -12.44 17.98
C ALA A 9 1.83 -13.63 16.99
N SER A 10 2.38 -13.43 15.80
CA SER A 10 2.45 -14.47 14.76
C SER A 10 3.50 -15.54 15.01
N ARG A 11 4.56 -15.24 15.79
CA ARG A 11 5.66 -16.19 16.09
C ARG A 11 5.22 -17.45 16.83
N ASN A 12 4.09 -17.39 17.53
CA ASN A 12 3.57 -18.52 18.31
C ASN A 12 2.42 -19.25 17.60
N VAL A 13 2.08 -18.86 16.36
CA VAL A 13 0.99 -19.45 15.60
C VAL A 13 1.56 -20.38 14.54
N ASP A 14 1.25 -21.67 14.65
CA ASP A 14 1.54 -22.63 13.59
C ASP A 14 0.69 -22.31 12.36
N VAL A 15 1.34 -22.26 11.19
CA VAL A 15 0.62 -22.08 9.93
C VAL A 15 -0.17 -23.35 9.65
N SER A 16 -1.48 -23.19 9.50
CA SER A 16 -2.40 -24.26 9.13
C SER A 16 -3.21 -23.84 7.91
N LEU A 17 -4.01 -24.77 7.37
CA LEU A 17 -4.91 -24.51 6.26
C LEU A 17 -5.83 -23.29 6.51
N TYR A 18 -6.30 -23.12 7.74
CA TYR A 18 -7.23 -22.05 8.12
C TYR A 18 -6.55 -20.69 8.30
N SER A 19 -5.22 -20.65 8.46
CA SER A 19 -4.47 -19.40 8.60
C SER A 19 -3.89 -18.89 7.27
N LEU A 20 -4.05 -19.62 6.15
CA LEU A 20 -3.43 -19.27 4.87
C LEU A 20 -3.94 -17.96 4.26
N LEU A 21 -5.24 -17.68 4.39
CA LEU A 21 -5.83 -16.44 3.89
C LEU A 21 -5.31 -15.21 4.68
N PRO A 22 -5.37 -15.19 6.04
CA PRO A 22 -4.72 -14.14 6.83
C PRO A 22 -3.21 -14.02 6.59
N LEU A 23 -2.53 -15.15 6.41
CA LEU A 23 -1.10 -15.19 6.10
C LEU A 23 -0.80 -14.46 4.78
N GLY A 24 -1.59 -14.65 3.73
CA GLY A 24 -1.45 -13.92 2.47
C GLY A 24 -1.51 -12.40 2.65
N SER A 25 -2.45 -11.90 3.44
CA SER A 25 -2.55 -10.48 3.78
C SER A 25 -1.36 -9.98 4.59
N LEU A 26 -0.88 -10.78 5.56
CA LEU A 26 0.29 -10.45 6.37
C LEU A 26 1.56 -10.36 5.50
N ILE A 27 1.70 -11.25 4.52
CA ILE A 27 2.80 -11.26 3.54
C ILE A 27 2.78 -9.99 2.68
N ASP A 28 1.61 -9.54 2.19
CA ASP A 28 1.49 -8.27 1.44
C ASP A 28 1.86 -7.07 2.33
N ALA A 29 1.40 -7.06 3.58
CA ALA A 29 1.76 -6.02 4.55
C ALA A 29 3.28 -5.98 4.83
N GLY A 30 3.90 -7.13 5.05
CA GLY A 30 5.35 -7.25 5.27
C GLY A 30 6.15 -6.76 4.07
N ALA A 31 5.75 -7.10 2.84
CA ALA A 31 6.40 -6.59 1.63
C ALA A 31 6.39 -5.06 1.58
N ARG A 32 5.24 -4.43 1.88
CA ARG A 32 5.09 -2.97 1.86
C ARG A 32 5.90 -2.27 2.94
N LEU A 33 6.11 -2.93 4.07
CA LEU A 33 6.90 -2.43 5.18
C LEU A 33 8.40 -2.73 5.03
N GLY A 34 8.82 -3.36 3.93
CA GLY A 34 10.21 -3.73 3.67
C GLY A 34 10.69 -4.95 4.46
N ASP A 35 9.77 -5.72 5.05
CA ASP A 35 10.04 -6.87 5.91
C ASP A 35 9.51 -8.18 5.29
N SER A 36 9.85 -8.41 4.02
CA SER A 36 9.49 -9.64 3.31
C SER A 36 10.26 -10.87 3.83
N VAL A 37 11.46 -10.65 4.37
CA VAL A 37 12.37 -11.73 4.77
C VAL A 37 11.81 -12.50 5.97
N THR A 38 11.25 -11.81 6.96
CA THR A 38 10.69 -12.46 8.16
C THR A 38 9.52 -13.38 7.82
N LEU A 39 8.73 -13.07 6.79
CA LEU A 39 7.55 -13.86 6.41
C LEU A 39 7.80 -14.91 5.33
N ALA A 40 8.97 -14.88 4.68
CA ALA A 40 9.30 -15.82 3.61
C ALA A 40 9.20 -17.31 4.03
N PRO A 41 9.65 -17.73 5.23
CA PRO A 41 9.48 -19.12 5.67
C PRO A 41 8.01 -19.53 5.83
N TYR A 42 7.15 -18.61 6.28
CA TYR A 42 5.72 -18.86 6.46
C TYR A 42 5.00 -19.02 5.10
N LEU A 43 5.34 -18.18 4.12
CA LEU A 43 4.85 -18.34 2.74
C LEU A 43 5.26 -19.68 2.16
N ALA A 44 6.54 -20.06 2.30
CA ALA A 44 7.05 -21.34 1.81
C ALA A 44 6.31 -22.52 2.46
N HIS A 45 6.09 -22.47 3.76
CA HIS A 45 5.34 -23.50 4.47
C HIS A 45 3.87 -23.57 4.03
N GLY A 46 3.21 -22.43 3.83
CA GLY A 46 1.84 -22.38 3.30
C GLY A 46 1.72 -22.98 1.89
N LEU A 47 2.69 -22.70 1.02
CA LEU A 47 2.78 -23.28 -0.33
C LEU A 47 2.97 -24.80 -0.27
N GLU A 48 3.73 -25.30 0.70
CA GLU A 48 3.90 -26.75 0.92
C GLU A 48 2.60 -27.41 1.41
N ILE A 49 1.85 -26.76 2.30
CA ILE A 49 0.53 -27.26 2.75
C ILE A 49 -0.41 -27.43 1.56
N VAL A 50 -0.56 -26.40 0.71
CA VAL A 50 -1.47 -26.51 -0.44
C VAL A 50 -0.95 -27.48 -1.49
N ARG A 51 0.37 -27.61 -1.66
CA ARG A 51 0.96 -28.64 -2.54
C ARG A 51 0.58 -30.04 -2.11
N ARG A 52 0.70 -30.37 -0.82
CA ARG A 52 0.33 -31.68 -0.26
C ARG A 52 -1.16 -32.01 -0.42
N LEU A 53 -2.00 -30.97 -0.49
CA LEU A 53 -3.43 -31.09 -0.71
C LEU A 53 -3.83 -31.08 -2.19
N GLY A 54 -2.87 -31.09 -3.12
CA GLY A 54 -3.15 -31.10 -4.56
C GLY A 54 -3.60 -29.74 -5.12
N TYR A 55 -3.13 -28.66 -4.51
CA TYR A 55 -3.42 -27.27 -4.89
C TYR A 55 -4.90 -26.89 -4.95
N PRO A 56 -5.66 -27.02 -3.84
CA PRO A 56 -7.07 -26.62 -3.87
C PRO A 56 -7.18 -25.11 -4.18
N PRO A 57 -7.99 -24.70 -5.18
CA PRO A 57 -7.99 -23.32 -5.70
C PRO A 57 -8.30 -22.25 -4.65
N LEU A 58 -9.15 -22.57 -3.67
CA LEU A 58 -9.57 -21.62 -2.62
C LEU A 58 -8.39 -21.06 -1.81
N TRP A 59 -7.34 -21.87 -1.57
CA TRP A 59 -6.16 -21.43 -0.82
C TRP A 59 -4.97 -21.12 -1.72
N SER A 60 -4.75 -21.95 -2.74
CA SER A 60 -3.55 -21.89 -3.58
C SER A 60 -3.47 -20.56 -4.35
N ASN A 61 -4.60 -20.11 -4.91
CA ASN A 61 -4.65 -18.88 -5.70
C ASN A 61 -4.21 -17.66 -4.86
N HIS A 62 -4.70 -17.54 -3.62
CA HIS A 62 -4.36 -16.40 -2.76
C HIS A 62 -2.90 -16.42 -2.30
N LEU A 63 -2.30 -17.60 -2.07
CA LEU A 63 -0.88 -17.70 -1.74
C LEU A 63 0.02 -17.35 -2.92
N TRP A 64 -0.31 -17.83 -4.12
CA TRP A 64 0.40 -17.45 -5.33
C TRP A 64 0.25 -15.95 -5.60
N TRP A 65 -0.95 -15.39 -5.42
CA TRP A 65 -1.18 -13.96 -5.55
C TRP A 65 -0.33 -13.14 -4.57
N ALA A 66 -0.22 -13.57 -3.31
CA ALA A 66 0.67 -12.92 -2.34
C ALA A 66 2.14 -12.95 -2.80
N GLY A 67 2.60 -14.06 -3.39
CA GLY A 67 3.94 -14.16 -3.98
C GLY A 67 4.15 -13.24 -5.19
N VAL A 68 3.14 -13.11 -6.07
CA VAL A 68 3.14 -12.13 -7.17
C VAL A 68 3.25 -10.71 -6.61
N GLN A 69 2.44 -10.36 -5.61
CA GLN A 69 2.44 -9.02 -5.02
C GLN A 69 3.76 -8.68 -4.33
N GLN A 70 4.36 -9.63 -3.62
CA GLN A 70 5.71 -9.48 -3.07
C GLN A 70 6.74 -9.18 -4.16
N GLY A 71 6.77 -9.94 -5.24
CA GLY A 71 7.75 -9.69 -6.31
C GLY A 71 7.52 -8.36 -7.04
N ILE A 72 6.27 -7.91 -7.18
CA ILE A 72 5.93 -6.56 -7.67
C ILE A 72 6.50 -5.49 -6.72
N LEU A 73 6.19 -5.58 -5.43
CA LEU A 73 6.58 -4.58 -4.42
C LEU A 73 8.08 -4.50 -4.22
N LEU A 74 8.76 -5.65 -4.24
CA LEU A 74 10.22 -5.75 -4.10
C LEU A 74 10.97 -5.48 -5.40
N ASN A 75 10.26 -5.24 -6.51
CA ASN A 75 10.82 -5.08 -7.85
C ASN A 75 11.78 -6.22 -8.25
N LYS A 76 11.40 -7.47 -7.93
CA LYS A 76 12.20 -8.67 -8.20
C LYS A 76 11.51 -9.57 -9.23
N PRO A 77 11.58 -9.26 -10.54
CA PRO A 77 10.82 -9.95 -11.59
C PRO A 77 10.97 -11.49 -11.56
N GLY A 78 12.16 -12.00 -11.23
CA GLY A 78 12.43 -13.43 -11.16
C GLY A 78 11.64 -14.18 -10.07
N SER A 79 11.25 -13.51 -8.98
CA SER A 79 10.50 -14.17 -7.89
C SER A 79 8.99 -14.27 -8.17
N LEU A 80 8.46 -13.54 -9.16
CA LEU A 80 7.03 -13.62 -9.51
C LEU A 80 6.73 -14.84 -10.37
N ALA A 81 7.68 -15.26 -11.22
CA ALA A 81 7.42 -16.17 -12.31
C ALA A 81 6.76 -17.49 -11.88
N PRO A 82 7.22 -18.19 -10.83
CA PRO A 82 6.58 -19.44 -10.39
C PRO A 82 5.13 -19.25 -9.96
N HIS A 83 4.84 -18.15 -9.27
CA HIS A 83 3.50 -17.85 -8.78
C HIS A 83 2.55 -17.39 -9.89
N ALA A 84 3.05 -16.53 -10.79
CA ALA A 84 2.29 -16.08 -11.95
C ALA A 84 1.96 -17.25 -12.90
N GLN A 85 2.92 -18.15 -13.15
CA GLN A 85 2.70 -19.35 -13.95
C GLN A 85 1.65 -20.27 -13.32
N ALA A 86 1.68 -20.46 -12.00
CA ALA A 86 0.68 -21.25 -11.30
C ALA A 86 -0.74 -20.66 -11.42
N LEU A 87 -0.88 -19.33 -11.30
CA LEU A 87 -2.15 -18.64 -11.51
C LEU A 87 -2.64 -18.77 -12.95
N VAL A 88 -1.75 -18.63 -13.95
CA VAL A 88 -2.08 -18.84 -15.36
C VAL A 88 -2.56 -20.27 -15.61
N ALA A 89 -1.89 -21.27 -15.05
CA ALA A 89 -2.27 -22.67 -15.17
C ALA A 89 -3.63 -22.97 -14.52
N ALA A 90 -3.97 -22.29 -13.42
CA ALA A 90 -5.24 -22.44 -12.71
C ALA A 90 -6.40 -21.65 -13.35
N ALA A 91 -6.12 -20.66 -14.19
CA ALA A 91 -7.12 -19.76 -14.80
C ALA A 91 -8.28 -20.47 -15.53
N PRO A 92 -8.08 -21.57 -16.29
CA PRO A 92 -9.18 -22.28 -16.97
C PRO A 92 -10.23 -22.88 -16.01
N HIS A 93 -9.89 -23.03 -14.73
CA HIS A 93 -10.71 -23.72 -13.74
C HIS A 93 -11.08 -22.84 -12.54
N SER A 94 -10.64 -21.58 -12.52
CA SER A 94 -10.88 -20.63 -11.45
C SER A 94 -10.96 -19.21 -12.00
N SER A 95 -12.15 -18.61 -11.93
CA SER A 95 -12.35 -17.21 -12.31
C SER A 95 -11.49 -16.25 -11.50
N VAL A 96 -11.28 -16.55 -10.21
CA VAL A 96 -10.37 -15.80 -9.33
C VAL A 96 -8.93 -15.90 -9.82
N ALA A 97 -8.47 -17.10 -10.20
CA ALA A 97 -7.12 -17.28 -10.74
C ALA A 97 -6.95 -16.56 -12.09
N ALA A 98 -7.97 -16.59 -12.94
CA ALA A 98 -7.97 -15.87 -14.22
C ALA A 98 -7.83 -14.36 -14.01
N ALA A 99 -8.59 -13.78 -13.07
CA ALA A 99 -8.49 -12.36 -12.73
C ALA A 99 -7.10 -12.01 -12.18
N MET A 100 -6.56 -12.81 -11.26
CA MET A 100 -5.22 -12.63 -10.70
C MET A 100 -4.13 -12.74 -11.77
N ALA A 101 -4.20 -13.75 -12.65
CA ALA A 101 -3.23 -13.95 -13.73
C ALA A 101 -3.23 -12.78 -14.72
N GLN A 102 -4.42 -12.33 -15.15
CA GLN A 102 -4.57 -11.19 -16.04
C GLN A 102 -4.02 -9.91 -15.39
N ALA A 103 -4.39 -9.64 -14.13
CA ALA A 103 -3.91 -8.48 -13.40
C ALA A 103 -2.39 -8.52 -13.16
N GLY A 104 -1.82 -9.67 -12.83
CA GLY A 104 -0.38 -9.86 -12.71
C GLY A 104 0.37 -9.54 -14.00
N GLY A 105 -0.13 -10.03 -15.14
CA GLY A 105 0.43 -9.73 -16.46
C GLY A 105 0.39 -8.23 -16.79
N VAL A 106 -0.74 -7.58 -16.53
CA VAL A 106 -0.89 -6.12 -16.71
C VAL A 106 0.06 -5.36 -15.79
N TRP A 107 0.23 -5.78 -14.54
CA TRP A 107 1.13 -5.13 -13.58
C TRP A 107 2.59 -5.20 -14.02
N VAL A 108 3.02 -6.35 -14.56
CA VAL A 108 4.37 -6.52 -15.12
C VAL A 108 4.58 -5.60 -16.32
N ALA A 109 3.59 -5.45 -17.19
CA ALA A 109 3.66 -4.49 -18.31
C ALA A 109 3.79 -3.04 -17.81
N VAL A 110 3.00 -2.65 -16.80
CA VAL A 110 3.07 -1.33 -16.15
C VAL A 110 4.45 -1.10 -15.51
N LEU A 111 5.00 -2.10 -14.81
CA LEU A 111 6.36 -2.04 -14.24
C LEU A 111 7.41 -1.80 -15.32
N GLY A 112 7.28 -2.48 -16.46
CA GLY A 112 8.11 -2.30 -17.66
C GLY A 112 7.82 -1.04 -18.48
N GLY A 113 6.96 -0.14 -18.01
CA GLY A 113 6.65 1.15 -18.65
C GLY A 113 5.65 1.06 -19.80
N LYS A 114 5.11 -0.12 -20.12
CA LYS A 114 4.08 -0.32 -21.13
C LYS A 114 2.72 -0.27 -20.47
N VAL A 115 2.07 0.88 -20.52
CA VAL A 115 0.77 1.10 -19.88
C VAL A 115 -0.33 1.19 -20.93
N ASP A 116 -1.24 0.22 -20.91
CA ASP A 116 -2.54 0.32 -21.56
C ASP A 116 -3.59 0.63 -20.49
N ALA A 117 -4.15 1.84 -20.54
CA ALA A 117 -5.11 2.28 -19.52
C ALA A 117 -6.42 1.48 -19.54
N GLY A 118 -6.86 0.98 -20.70
CA GLY A 118 -8.05 0.12 -20.78
C GLY A 118 -7.79 -1.24 -20.14
N ALA A 119 -6.64 -1.84 -20.41
CA ALA A 119 -6.24 -3.10 -19.79
C ALA A 119 -6.05 -2.98 -18.28
N VAL A 120 -5.47 -1.88 -17.79
CA VAL A 120 -5.31 -1.58 -16.35
C VAL A 120 -6.68 -1.46 -15.67
N GLU A 121 -7.60 -0.69 -16.25
CA GLU A 121 -8.94 -0.49 -15.69
C GLU A 121 -9.74 -1.81 -15.66
N ALA A 122 -9.69 -2.59 -16.74
CA ALA A 122 -10.33 -3.90 -16.81
C ALA A 122 -9.78 -4.88 -15.77
N ALA A 123 -8.44 -4.97 -15.65
CA ALA A 123 -7.79 -5.81 -14.65
C ALA A 123 -8.12 -5.37 -13.20
N ALA A 124 -8.13 -4.06 -12.95
CA ALA A 124 -8.47 -3.53 -11.64
C ALA A 124 -9.91 -3.89 -11.22
N ARG A 125 -10.87 -3.73 -12.14
CA ARG A 125 -12.26 -4.16 -11.91
C ARG A 125 -12.41 -5.68 -11.79
N GLY A 126 -11.64 -6.45 -12.57
CA GLY A 126 -11.59 -7.91 -12.47
C GLY A 126 -11.15 -8.39 -11.09
N LEU A 127 -10.10 -7.77 -10.53
CA LEU A 127 -9.68 -8.02 -9.15
C LEU A 127 -10.77 -7.65 -8.13
N ALA A 128 -11.42 -6.50 -8.31
CA ALA A 128 -12.49 -6.08 -7.40
C ALA A 128 -13.70 -7.04 -7.42
N ALA A 129 -14.10 -7.52 -8.60
CA ALA A 129 -15.15 -8.53 -8.74
C ALA A 129 -14.78 -9.87 -8.08
N ALA A 130 -13.48 -10.17 -7.95
CA ALA A 130 -12.94 -11.31 -7.21
C ALA A 130 -12.74 -11.04 -5.70
N GLY A 131 -13.23 -9.90 -5.17
CA GLY A 131 -13.10 -9.53 -3.76
C GLY A 131 -11.77 -8.86 -3.38
N LEU A 132 -10.93 -8.53 -4.37
CA LEU A 132 -9.60 -7.94 -4.18
C LEU A 132 -9.59 -6.46 -4.59
N SER A 133 -10.59 -5.71 -4.13
CA SER A 133 -10.81 -4.31 -4.52
C SER A 133 -9.62 -3.40 -4.19
N TRP A 134 -8.95 -3.63 -3.06
CA TRP A 134 -7.71 -2.93 -2.69
C TRP A 134 -6.57 -3.17 -3.69
N ASP A 135 -6.36 -4.43 -4.11
CA ASP A 135 -5.32 -4.75 -5.09
C ASP A 135 -5.65 -4.13 -6.45
N GLY A 136 -6.92 -4.14 -6.85
CA GLY A 136 -7.41 -3.48 -8.06
C GLY A 136 -7.18 -1.96 -8.01
N ALA A 137 -7.50 -1.32 -6.89
CA ALA A 137 -7.24 0.10 -6.68
C ALA A 137 -5.74 0.43 -6.76
N ARG A 138 -4.88 -0.41 -6.16
CA ARG A 138 -3.42 -0.25 -6.22
C ARG A 138 -2.90 -0.39 -7.66
N LEU A 139 -3.42 -1.33 -8.45
CA LEU A 139 -3.06 -1.49 -9.87
C LEU A 139 -3.40 -0.23 -10.68
N ALA A 140 -4.63 0.26 -10.54
CA ALA A 140 -5.10 1.45 -11.24
C ALA A 140 -4.28 2.69 -10.87
N ALA A 141 -4.02 2.91 -9.58
CA ALA A 141 -3.18 4.02 -9.11
C ALA A 141 -1.75 3.93 -9.63
N HIS A 142 -1.16 2.72 -9.66
CA HIS A 142 0.19 2.52 -10.19
C HIS A 142 0.25 2.82 -11.70
N GLY A 143 -0.72 2.31 -12.48
CA GLY A 143 -0.82 2.60 -13.92
C GLY A 143 -0.99 4.10 -14.20
N ALA A 144 -1.81 4.80 -13.42
CA ALA A 144 -1.99 6.25 -13.54
C ALA A 144 -0.68 7.03 -13.36
N GLY A 145 0.15 6.61 -12.39
CA GLY A 145 1.45 7.24 -12.11
C GLY A 145 2.51 7.01 -13.20
N ARG A 146 2.26 6.10 -14.14
CA ARG A 146 3.16 5.76 -15.26
C ARG A 146 2.72 6.39 -16.59
N LEU A 147 1.72 7.28 -16.56
CA LEU A 147 1.20 8.01 -17.73
C LEU A 147 1.30 9.55 -17.53
N PRO A 148 2.51 10.13 -17.43
CA PRO A 148 2.67 11.57 -17.19
C PRO A 148 2.15 12.43 -18.36
N ASP A 149 2.24 11.91 -19.59
CA ASP A 149 1.89 12.64 -20.81
C ASP A 149 0.41 12.49 -21.20
N ASP A 150 -0.26 11.44 -20.72
CA ASP A 150 -1.69 11.20 -20.94
C ASP A 150 -2.50 11.51 -19.68
N ARG A 151 -2.75 12.80 -19.47
CA ARG A 151 -3.53 13.30 -18.33
C ARG A 151 -4.94 12.73 -18.27
N ARG A 152 -5.57 12.44 -19.42
CA ARG A 152 -6.95 11.92 -19.45
C ARG A 152 -6.98 10.47 -18.99
N ALA A 153 -6.10 9.63 -19.52
CA ALA A 153 -5.98 8.24 -19.09
C ALA A 153 -5.54 8.13 -17.63
N SER A 154 -4.56 8.94 -17.20
CA SER A 154 -4.13 9.00 -15.80
C SER A 154 -5.28 9.38 -14.86
N SER A 155 -6.08 10.40 -15.21
CA SER A 155 -7.24 10.82 -14.40
C SER A 155 -8.31 9.73 -14.32
N ARG A 156 -8.59 9.03 -15.42
CA ARG A 156 -9.56 7.91 -15.46
C ARG A 156 -9.13 6.76 -14.55
N LEU A 157 -7.85 6.39 -14.59
CA LEU A 157 -7.30 5.35 -13.72
C LEU A 157 -7.32 5.75 -12.24
N MET A 158 -7.05 7.02 -11.92
CA MET A 158 -7.20 7.53 -10.56
C MET A 158 -8.65 7.53 -10.07
N ALA A 159 -9.62 7.82 -10.94
CA ALA A 159 -11.03 7.70 -10.61
C ALA A 159 -11.40 6.24 -10.30
N CYS A 160 -11.00 5.31 -11.17
CA CYS A 160 -11.16 3.87 -10.95
C CYS A 160 -10.56 3.43 -9.60
N ALA A 161 -9.34 3.89 -9.26
CA ALA A 161 -8.71 3.55 -7.98
C ALA A 161 -9.55 4.02 -6.77
N ARG A 162 -10.13 5.21 -6.83
CA ARG A 162 -10.96 5.77 -5.75
C ARG A 162 -12.32 5.07 -5.62
N GLU A 163 -12.91 4.69 -6.74
CA GLU A 163 -14.17 3.91 -6.76
C GLU A 163 -13.97 2.54 -6.11
N LEU A 164 -12.88 1.85 -6.46
CA LEU A 164 -12.59 0.52 -5.94
C LEU A 164 -12.19 0.52 -4.46
N HIS A 165 -11.53 1.58 -4.00
CA HIS A 165 -11.15 1.70 -2.60
C HIS A 165 -11.30 3.14 -2.08
N PRO A 166 -12.50 3.50 -1.58
CA PRO A 166 -12.76 4.82 -1.05
C PRO A 166 -11.84 5.15 0.14
N PRO A 167 -11.32 6.38 0.27
CA PRO A 167 -10.47 6.79 1.38
C PRO A 167 -11.09 6.60 2.78
N GLU A 168 -12.42 6.48 2.88
CA GLU A 168 -13.13 6.26 4.15
C GLU A 168 -12.93 4.87 4.74
N VAL A 169 -12.65 3.86 3.91
CA VAL A 169 -12.33 2.50 4.37
C VAL A 169 -11.00 2.47 5.14
N ILE A 170 -10.07 3.37 4.80
CA ILE A 170 -8.79 3.55 5.52
C ILE A 170 -9.02 4.16 6.92
N ARG A 171 -10.01 5.06 7.06
CA ARG A 171 -10.31 5.71 8.35
C ARG A 171 -11.01 4.78 9.33
N HIS A 172 -11.86 3.88 8.87
CA HIS A 172 -12.56 2.93 9.75
C HIS A 172 -11.67 1.74 10.18
N ALA A 173 -10.73 1.27 9.35
CA ALA A 173 -9.81 0.20 9.72
C ALA A 173 -8.70 0.66 10.72
N ALA A 174 -8.39 1.95 10.74
CA ALA A 174 -7.52 2.58 11.74
C ALA A 174 -8.29 3.14 12.95
N GLY A 175 -9.62 2.95 12.98
CA GLY A 175 -10.53 3.60 13.93
C GLY A 175 -11.38 2.60 14.71
N SER A 176 -10.74 1.84 15.59
CA SER A 176 -11.39 1.25 16.76
C SER A 176 -10.68 1.72 18.03
N THR A 177 -10.61 3.04 18.16
CA THR A 177 -10.66 3.73 19.45
C THR A 177 -11.44 5.01 19.18
N GLU A 178 -12.50 5.18 19.95
CA GLU A 178 -13.45 6.28 19.85
C GLU A 178 -12.75 7.64 19.70
N SER A 179 -13.09 8.36 18.64
CA SER A 179 -13.18 9.82 18.65
C SER A 179 -13.95 10.26 17.43
N SER A 180 -15.25 10.46 17.64
CA SER A 180 -16.13 11.22 16.75
C SER A 180 -15.47 12.56 16.39
N PRO A 181 -15.57 13.03 15.13
CA PRO A 181 -15.03 14.32 14.76
C PRO A 181 -15.97 15.41 15.26
N THR A 182 -15.73 15.93 16.46
CA THR A 182 -16.20 17.27 16.79
C THR A 182 -15.35 18.24 15.98
N PRO A 183 -15.94 19.17 15.21
CA PRO A 183 -15.18 20.21 14.53
C PRO A 183 -14.71 21.22 15.59
N SER A 184 -13.59 20.96 16.24
CA SER A 184 -12.89 21.98 17.02
C SER A 184 -12.14 22.89 16.06
N HIS A 185 -12.78 24.01 15.73
CA HIS A 185 -12.10 25.23 15.35
C HIS A 185 -11.21 25.68 16.51
N GLU A 186 -9.98 25.17 16.57
CA GLU A 186 -8.90 25.80 17.32
C GLU A 186 -7.71 26.03 16.39
N GLY A 187 -7.30 27.29 16.32
CA GLY A 187 -6.32 27.78 15.37
C GLY A 187 -4.93 27.16 15.53
N ALA A 188 -4.24 27.07 14.39
CA ALA A 188 -2.80 26.98 14.26
C ALA A 188 -2.05 25.75 14.83
N SER A 189 -2.69 24.75 15.43
CA SER A 189 -1.98 23.56 15.91
C SER A 189 -1.86 22.48 14.82
N LEU A 190 -0.63 22.01 14.57
CA LEU A 190 -0.37 20.89 13.66
C LEU A 190 -0.88 19.58 14.26
N SER A 191 -1.29 18.63 13.41
CA SER A 191 -1.53 17.26 13.89
C SER A 191 -0.21 16.60 14.30
N GLU A 192 -0.26 15.57 15.15
CA GLU A 192 0.94 14.84 15.62
C GLU A 192 1.85 14.41 14.46
N ARG A 193 1.26 13.89 13.36
CA ARG A 193 2.03 13.50 12.16
C ARG A 193 2.59 14.68 11.38
N GLU A 194 1.88 15.80 11.34
CA GLU A 194 2.40 17.02 10.72
C GLU A 194 3.50 17.65 11.57
N HIS A 195 3.45 17.50 12.90
CA HIS A 195 4.49 17.92 13.83
C HIS A 195 5.79 17.14 13.60
N ASP A 196 5.72 15.80 13.50
CA ASP A 196 6.89 14.96 13.19
C ASP A 196 7.58 15.37 11.88
N VAL A 197 6.78 15.59 10.83
CA VAL A 197 7.28 16.08 9.54
C VAL A 197 7.90 17.49 9.67
N ALA A 198 7.25 18.37 10.41
CA ALA A 198 7.71 19.74 10.62
C ALA A 198 9.03 19.83 11.37
N VAL A 199 9.24 19.03 12.42
CA VAL A 199 10.51 18.95 13.16
C VAL A 199 11.66 18.56 12.22
N LEU A 200 11.45 17.55 11.38
CA LEU A 200 12.48 17.10 10.43
C LEU A 200 12.75 18.12 9.31
N ILE A 201 11.74 18.90 8.90
CA ILE A 201 11.92 20.04 7.98
C ILE A 201 12.80 21.13 8.63
N LEU A 202 12.58 21.45 9.90
CA LEU A 202 13.39 22.43 10.64
C LEU A 202 14.84 21.98 10.81
N GLN A 203 15.08 20.67 10.86
CA GLN A 203 16.41 20.05 10.85
C GLN A 203 17.08 20.04 9.47
N GLY A 204 16.43 20.59 8.44
CA GLY A 204 16.97 20.68 7.08
C GLY A 204 16.93 19.38 6.27
N LYS A 205 16.20 18.36 6.74
CA LYS A 205 16.08 17.08 6.03
C LYS A 205 15.33 17.24 4.71
N THR A 206 15.77 16.50 3.71
CA THR A 206 15.09 16.35 2.41
C THR A 206 13.85 15.47 2.54
N TYR A 207 12.91 15.54 1.59
CA TYR A 207 11.68 14.72 1.66
C TYR A 207 11.96 13.21 1.64
N ALA A 208 13.06 12.80 1.00
CA ALA A 208 13.51 11.41 1.01
C ALA A 208 13.99 10.98 2.41
N GLU A 209 14.82 11.81 3.06
CA GLU A 209 15.33 11.54 4.40
C GLU A 209 14.21 11.60 5.46
N ILE A 210 13.25 12.51 5.31
CA ILE A 210 12.06 12.58 6.19
C ILE A 210 11.27 11.29 6.05
N GLY A 211 10.99 10.86 4.82
CA GLY A 211 10.26 9.62 4.56
C GLY A 211 10.96 8.40 5.18
N GLN A 212 12.29 8.36 5.12
CA GLN A 212 13.08 7.33 5.76
C GLN A 212 13.02 7.40 7.30
N ALA A 213 13.10 8.59 7.88
CA ALA A 213 13.12 8.79 9.33
C ALA A 213 11.80 8.41 10.03
N ILE A 214 10.66 8.64 9.37
CA ILE A 214 9.33 8.36 9.92
C ILE A 214 8.57 7.28 9.14
N PHE A 215 9.28 6.47 8.35
CA PHE A 215 8.78 5.28 7.66
C PHE A 215 7.56 5.52 6.75
N ILE A 216 7.61 6.57 5.93
CA ILE A 216 6.59 6.89 4.91
C ILE A 216 7.24 7.22 3.57
N SER A 217 6.48 7.15 2.46
CA SER A 217 7.05 7.46 1.15
C SER A 217 7.37 8.97 1.01
N PRO A 218 8.37 9.36 0.19
CA PRO A 218 8.64 10.77 -0.09
C PRO A 218 7.41 11.53 -0.63
N ARG A 219 6.57 10.84 -1.41
CA ARG A 219 5.28 11.37 -1.89
C ARG A 219 4.30 11.64 -0.75
N THR A 220 4.27 10.78 0.26
CA THR A 220 3.46 10.99 1.47
C THR A 220 3.97 12.21 2.25
N VAL A 221 5.29 12.40 2.33
CA VAL A 221 5.90 13.62 2.92
C VAL A 221 5.43 14.86 2.18
N GLU A 222 5.47 14.88 0.84
CA GLU A 222 4.97 16.01 0.04
C GLU A 222 3.52 16.38 0.38
N HIS A 223 2.66 15.37 0.55
CA HIS A 223 1.27 15.59 0.95
C HIS A 223 1.16 16.21 2.35
N HIS A 224 1.94 15.75 3.32
CA HIS A 224 2.00 16.37 4.64
C HIS A 224 2.51 17.82 4.57
N VAL A 225 3.57 18.10 3.80
CA VAL A 225 4.09 19.47 3.63
C VAL A 225 3.04 20.38 2.98
N ALA A 226 2.29 19.90 1.99
CA ALA A 226 1.22 20.67 1.38
C ALA A 226 0.09 20.99 2.38
N SER A 227 -0.28 20.03 3.23
CA SER A 227 -1.25 20.25 4.31
C SER A 227 -0.75 21.28 5.33
N ILE A 228 0.49 21.14 5.81
CA ILE A 228 1.14 22.09 6.73
C ILE A 228 1.16 23.50 6.13
N ARG A 229 1.57 23.65 4.85
CA ARG A 229 1.59 24.94 4.16
C ARG A 229 0.21 25.58 4.09
N ARG A 230 -0.83 24.79 3.83
CA ARG A 230 -2.21 25.28 3.80
C ARG A 230 -2.68 25.71 5.19
N ARG A 231 -2.40 24.91 6.23
CA ARG A 231 -2.80 25.20 7.61
C ARG A 231 -2.09 26.42 8.19
N LEU A 232 -0.83 26.62 7.86
CA LEU A 232 -0.03 27.77 8.29
C LEU A 232 -0.10 28.95 7.32
N GLU A 233 -0.85 28.85 6.22
CA GLU A 233 -0.94 29.87 5.17
C GLU A 233 0.45 30.32 4.67
N ALA A 234 1.38 29.37 4.51
CA ALA A 234 2.76 29.65 4.16
C ALA A 234 2.94 29.82 2.65
N LYS A 235 3.33 31.02 2.22
CA LYS A 235 3.41 31.41 0.80
C LYS A 235 4.72 30.96 0.14
N SER A 236 5.79 30.78 0.90
CA SER A 236 7.09 30.33 0.42
C SER A 236 7.73 29.30 1.37
N ARG A 237 8.80 28.63 0.93
CA ARG A 237 9.55 27.71 1.79
C ARG A 237 10.17 28.42 3.01
N SER A 238 10.70 29.62 2.80
CA SER A 238 11.26 30.44 3.90
C SER A 238 10.19 30.90 4.88
N ASP A 239 9.00 31.28 4.38
CA ASP A 239 7.83 31.63 5.19
C ASP A 239 7.31 30.42 5.99
N LEU A 240 7.27 29.23 5.38
CA LEU A 240 6.93 27.98 6.06
C LEU A 240 7.87 27.70 7.24
N ILE A 241 9.19 27.80 7.04
CA ILE A 241 10.19 27.55 8.08
C ILE A 241 10.05 28.57 9.22
N ALA A 242 9.82 29.85 8.90
CA ALA A 242 9.61 30.89 9.91
C ALA A 242 8.37 30.59 10.77
N LYS A 243 7.25 30.24 10.14
CA LYS A 243 6.01 29.89 10.84
C LYS A 243 6.15 28.62 11.68
N LEU A 244 6.81 27.58 11.16
CA LEU A 244 7.07 26.35 11.89
C LEU A 244 7.88 26.58 13.17
N ARG A 245 8.88 27.48 13.15
CA ARG A 245 9.65 27.84 14.36
C ARG A 245 8.78 28.49 15.43
N LEU A 246 7.83 29.35 15.03
CA LEU A 246 6.89 29.99 15.96
C LEU A 246 5.89 28.98 16.55
N THR A 247 5.44 28.01 15.74
CA THR A 247 4.46 27.01 16.16
C THR A 247 5.06 25.90 17.04
N ILE A 248 6.28 25.44 16.75
CA ILE A 248 6.94 24.35 17.49
C ILE A 248 7.75 24.90 18.69
N GLY A 249 8.37 26.07 18.55
CA GLY A 249 9.13 26.70 19.64
C GLY A 249 8.27 27.21 20.80
N GLY A 250 6.95 27.40 20.58
CA GLY A 250 6.01 27.78 21.63
C GLY A 250 5.50 26.63 22.52
N THR A 251 5.82 25.38 22.17
CA THR A 251 5.34 24.17 22.86
C THR A 251 6.31 23.58 23.89
N GLU A 252 7.58 24.03 23.93
CA GLU A 252 8.60 23.52 24.87
C GLU A 252 8.70 24.32 26.19
N ASP A 253 7.97 25.43 26.34
CA ASP A 253 8.11 26.37 27.47
C ASP A 253 6.86 26.45 28.38
N ARG A 254 6.11 25.35 28.51
CA ARG A 254 4.87 25.30 29.31
C ARG A 254 4.72 24.06 30.18
#